data_AF-A0A5P8WDD6-F1
#
_entry.id   AF-A0A5P8WDD6-F1
#
_cell.length_a   1.000
_cell.length_b   1.000
_cell.length_c   1.000
_cell.angle_alpha   90.00
_cell.angle_beta   90.00
_cell.angle_gamma   90.00
#
_symmetry.space_group_name_H-M   'P 1'
#
loop_
_entity.id
_entity.type
_entity.pdbx_description
1 polymer ?
#
loop_
_entity_poly.entity_id
_entity_poly.type
_entity_poly.pdbx_seq_one_letter_code
_entity_poly.pdbx_strand_id
1 'polypeptide(L)'
;MPYVGLFLNHAKKGTVLLKDAQRALSEKNTGFPLLKTMVYDLQVIADAPGQGTTVWGLPGATAKRAAKDFEALFTEALGVTNGKR
;
A
#
# COMPACT_ATOMS: atom_id res chain seq x y z
N MET A 1 -12.65 18.31 -9.39
CA MET A 1 -11.50 17.44 -9.76
C MET A 1 -11.52 16.24 -8.84
N PRO A 2 -11.25 15.01 -9.33
CA PRO A 2 -11.19 13.83 -8.48
C PRO A 2 -10.02 13.95 -7.50
N TYR A 3 -10.22 13.47 -6.27
CA TYR A 3 -9.14 13.34 -5.29
C TYR A 3 -8.34 12.07 -5.60
N VAL A 4 -7.04 12.22 -5.82
CA VAL A 4 -6.14 11.14 -6.24
C VAL A 4 -4.99 11.06 -5.25
N GLY A 5 -4.54 9.83 -4.94
CA GLY A 5 -3.36 9.57 -4.13
C GLY A 5 -2.53 8.45 -4.75
N LEU A 6 -1.21 8.53 -4.60
CA LEU A 6 -0.25 7.53 -5.04
C LEU A 6 0.11 6.62 -3.87
N PHE A 7 0.31 5.33 -4.10
CA PHE A 7 0.85 4.42 -3.08
C PHE A 7 1.91 3.51 -3.66
N LEU A 8 2.78 2.97 -2.81
CA LEU A 8 3.83 2.04 -3.21
C LEU A 8 3.38 0.60 -2.99
N ASN A 9 3.42 -0.19 -4.05
CA ASN A 9 3.22 -1.64 -4.03
C ASN A 9 4.56 -2.38 -4.06
N HIS A 10 4.62 -3.61 -3.54
CA HIS A 10 5.84 -4.43 -3.43
C HIS A 10 7.02 -3.70 -2.75
N ALA A 11 6.74 -2.93 -1.69
CA ALA A 11 7.80 -2.25 -0.95
C ALA A 11 8.70 -3.28 -0.24
N LYS A 12 10.02 -3.08 -0.35
CA LYS A 12 11.04 -3.82 0.43
C LYS A 12 11.70 -2.89 1.44
N LYS A 13 11.55 -3.20 2.73
CA LYS A 13 12.10 -2.38 3.82
C LYS A 13 13.62 -2.27 3.71
N GLY A 14 14.13 -1.08 4.03
CA GLY A 14 15.58 -0.82 4.09
C GLY A 14 16.29 -0.74 2.74
N THR A 15 15.56 -0.78 1.61
CA THR A 15 16.17 -0.69 0.29
C THR A 15 16.40 0.77 -0.13
N VAL A 16 17.48 1.01 -0.88
CA VAL A 16 17.75 2.31 -1.52
C VAL A 16 16.65 2.63 -2.53
N LEU A 17 16.18 1.62 -3.28
CA LEU A 17 15.08 1.75 -4.24
C LEU A 17 13.81 2.32 -3.59
N LEU A 18 13.46 1.87 -2.38
CA LEU A 18 12.30 2.41 -1.66
C LEU A 18 12.48 3.91 -1.36
N LYS A 19 13.67 4.33 -0.94
CA LYS A 19 13.97 5.74 -0.66
C LYS A 19 13.92 6.59 -1.92
N ASP A 20 14.48 6.08 -3.02
CA ASP A 20 14.48 6.78 -4.30
C ASP A 20 13.07 6.88 -4.88
N ALA A 21 12.26 5.83 -4.78
CA ALA A 21 10.87 5.84 -5.20
C ALA A 21 10.03 6.87 -4.40
N GLN A 22 10.21 6.93 -3.08
CA GLN A 22 9.54 7.94 -2.23
C GLN A 22 9.93 9.36 -2.61
N ARG A 23 11.22 9.59 -2.92
CA ARG A 23 11.72 10.90 -3.35
C ARG A 23 11.15 11.26 -4.73
N ALA A 24 11.21 10.34 -5.68
CA ALA A 24 10.76 10.54 -7.05
C ALA A 24 9.24 10.82 -7.10
N LEU A 25 8.44 10.07 -6.34
CA LEU A 25 6.99 10.16 -6.31
C LEU A 25 6.45 11.13 -5.24
N SER A 26 7.32 11.92 -4.63
CA SER A 26 6.90 12.94 -3.66
C SER A 26 5.93 13.93 -4.30
N GLU A 27 5.01 14.47 -3.49
CA GLU A 27 3.98 15.42 -3.95
C GLU A 27 4.57 16.62 -4.71
N LYS A 28 5.79 17.04 -4.33
CA LYS A 28 6.52 18.12 -5.03
C LYS A 28 6.81 17.81 -6.50
N ASN A 29 6.96 16.53 -6.85
CA ASN A 29 7.33 16.10 -8.20
C ASN A 29 6.11 15.68 -9.03
N THR A 30 5.09 15.11 -8.40
CA THR A 30 3.93 14.52 -9.10
C THR A 30 2.68 15.39 -9.04
N GLY A 31 2.59 16.33 -8.09
CA GLY A 31 1.38 17.09 -7.79
C GLY A 31 0.29 16.27 -7.09
N PHE A 32 0.57 15.01 -6.73
CA PHE A 32 -0.37 14.13 -6.04
C PHE A 32 0.22 13.66 -4.69
N PRO A 33 -0.60 13.55 -3.63
CA PRO A 33 -0.14 13.06 -2.34
C PRO A 33 0.29 11.60 -2.44
N LEU A 34 1.49 11.30 -1.94
CA LEU A 34 1.98 9.93 -1.74
C LEU A 34 1.53 9.44 -0.36
N LEU A 35 0.77 8.36 -0.33
CA LEU A 35 0.33 7.70 0.89
C LEU A 35 1.54 7.19 1.68
N LYS A 36 1.46 7.31 3.01
CA LYS A 36 2.47 6.80 3.95
C LYS A 36 2.42 5.28 4.06
N THR A 37 1.23 4.71 3.91
CA THR A 37 1.03 3.26 3.97
C THR A 37 1.48 2.62 2.66
N MET A 38 2.19 1.50 2.79
CA MET A 38 2.78 0.77 1.68
C MET A 38 2.40 -0.69 1.78
N VAL A 39 2.20 -1.33 0.63
CA VAL A 39 2.01 -2.77 0.57
C VAL A 39 3.38 -3.42 0.45
N TYR A 40 3.78 -4.14 1.50
CA TYR A 40 5.04 -4.87 1.50
C TYR A 40 4.95 -6.13 0.66
N ASP A 41 6.09 -6.53 0.12
CA ASP A 41 6.24 -7.79 -0.61
C ASP A 41 6.12 -8.99 0.35
N LEU A 42 4.91 -9.52 0.50
CA LEU A 42 4.62 -10.70 1.33
C LEU A 42 4.13 -11.84 0.44
N GLN A 43 4.75 -13.01 0.57
CA GLN A 43 4.39 -14.19 -0.23
C GLN A 43 2.90 -14.55 -0.14
N VAL A 44 2.31 -14.39 1.05
CA VAL A 44 0.87 -14.62 1.29
C VAL A 44 -0.05 -13.78 0.40
N ILE A 45 0.41 -12.60 -0.06
CA ILE A 45 -0.33 -11.74 -1.00
C ILE A 45 -0.27 -12.33 -2.40
N ALA A 46 0.89 -12.86 -2.79
CA ALA A 46 1.08 -13.52 -4.08
C ALA A 46 0.36 -14.89 -4.17
N ASP A 47 0.23 -15.59 -3.04
CA ASP A 47 -0.42 -16.90 -2.96
C ASP A 47 -1.96 -16.81 -2.93
N ALA A 48 -2.54 -15.70 -2.44
CA ALA A 48 -3.99 -15.55 -2.30
C ALA A 48 -4.78 -15.72 -3.61
N PRO A 49 -4.39 -15.11 -4.75
CA PRO A 49 -5.06 -15.31 -6.03
C PRO A 49 -5.03 -16.76 -6.51
N GLY A 50 -3.92 -17.47 -6.30
CA GLY A 50 -3.77 -18.88 -6.68
C GLY A 50 -4.66 -19.83 -5.88
N GLN A 51 -5.05 -19.42 -4.66
CA GLN A 51 -5.98 -20.16 -3.80
C GLN A 51 -7.44 -19.68 -3.93
N GLY A 52 -7.74 -18.78 -4.88
CA GLY A 52 -9.09 -18.25 -5.08
C GLY A 52 -9.64 -17.48 -3.88
N THR A 53 -8.76 -16.90 -3.07
CA THR A 53 -9.13 -16.19 -1.84
C THR A 53 -8.42 -14.84 -1.76
N THR A 54 -8.67 -14.11 -0.68
CA THR A 54 -7.98 -12.86 -0.36
C THR A 54 -7.10 -13.04 0.87
N VAL A 55 -6.25 -12.05 1.16
CA VAL A 55 -5.42 -12.06 2.37
C VAL A 55 -6.21 -12.20 3.67
N TRP A 56 -7.49 -11.82 3.69
CA TRP A 56 -8.39 -12.01 4.84
C TRP A 56 -8.90 -13.44 4.99
N GLY A 57 -8.97 -14.18 3.88
CA GLY A 57 -9.41 -15.59 3.87
C GLY A 57 -8.28 -16.59 4.11
N LEU A 58 -7.03 -16.14 4.19
CA LEU A 58 -5.88 -17.00 4.46
C LEU A 58 -5.60 -17.11 5.97
N PRO A 59 -5.29 -18.32 6.49
CA PRO A 59 -4.86 -18.48 7.87
C PRO A 59 -3.41 -18.05 8.06
N GLY A 60 -3.07 -17.62 9.28
CA GLY A 60 -1.68 -17.37 9.70
C GLY A 60 -1.35 -15.92 10.05
N ALA A 61 -0.19 -15.72 10.69
CA ALA A 61 0.27 -14.42 11.15
C ALA A 61 0.63 -13.47 10.00
N THR A 62 1.20 -14.00 8.92
CA THR A 62 1.52 -13.26 7.69
C THR A 62 0.27 -12.78 6.96
N ALA A 63 -0.78 -13.60 6.89
CA ALA A 63 -2.08 -13.21 6.31
C ALA A 63 -2.72 -12.06 7.09
N LYS A 64 -2.77 -12.17 8.43
CA LYS A 64 -3.25 -11.09 9.31
C LYS A 64 -2.41 -9.81 9.17
N ARG A 65 -1.10 -9.94 8.96
CA ARG A 65 -0.22 -8.80 8.73
C ARG A 65 -0.56 -8.11 7.41
N ALA A 66 -0.68 -8.86 6.33
CA ALA A 66 -1.07 -8.34 5.02
C ALA A 66 -2.44 -7.66 5.07
N ALA A 67 -3.43 -8.30 5.69
CA ALA A 67 -4.77 -7.73 5.90
C ALA A 67 -4.72 -6.37 6.62
N LYS A 68 -3.94 -6.26 7.70
CA LYS A 68 -3.74 -4.98 8.40
C LYS A 68 -3.05 -3.92 7.54
N ASP A 69 -2.05 -4.29 6.76
CA ASP A 69 -1.35 -3.34 5.88
C ASP A 69 -2.32 -2.82 4.78
N PHE A 70 -3.21 -3.68 4.24
CA PHE A 70 -4.27 -3.26 3.31
C PHE A 70 -5.36 -2.41 3.96
N GLU A 71 -5.81 -2.76 5.17
CA GLU A 71 -6.79 -1.96 5.91
C GLU A 71 -6.28 -0.55 6.21
N ALA A 72 -5.01 -0.42 6.59
CA ALA A 72 -4.36 0.87 6.80
C ALA A 72 -4.29 1.67 5.48
N LEU A 73 -3.93 1.01 4.36
CA LEU A 73 -3.89 1.64 3.05
C LEU A 73 -5.26 2.17 2.64
N PHE A 74 -6.31 1.36 2.78
CA PHE A 74 -7.67 1.76 2.42
C PHE A 74 -8.19 2.88 3.32
N THR A 75 -7.88 2.84 4.62
CA THR A 75 -8.26 3.91 5.54
C THR A 75 -7.61 5.24 5.16
N GLU A 76 -6.31 5.22 4.82
CA GLU A 76 -5.60 6.41 4.37
C GLU A 76 -6.12 6.91 3.01
N ALA A 77 -6.33 5.99 2.06
CA ALA A 77 -6.87 6.31 0.74
C ALA A 77 -8.28 6.92 0.83
N LEU A 78 -9.14 6.40 1.71
CA LEU A 78 -10.46 6.98 1.98
C LEU A 78 -10.35 8.38 2.62
N GLY A 79 -9.34 8.62 3.46
CA GLY A 79 -9.07 9.96 4.00
C GLY A 79 -8.79 10.96 2.88
N VAL A 80 -7.84 10.63 1.99
CA VAL A 80 -7.44 11.48 0.87
C VAL A 80 -8.59 11.68 -0.12
N THR A 81 -9.30 10.61 -0.47
CA THR A 81 -10.38 10.65 -1.47
C THR A 81 -11.64 11.36 -0.98
N ASN A 82 -11.89 11.38 0.33
CA ASN A 82 -12.96 12.17 0.94
C ASN A 82 -12.56 13.63 1.21
N GLY A 83 -11.40 14.09 0.75
CA GLY A 83 -10.95 15.47 0.88
C GLY A 83 -10.46 15.86 2.28
N LYS A 84 -10.18 14.88 3.17
CA LYS A 84 -9.46 15.16 4.42
C LYS A 84 -7.97 15.32 4.06
N ARG A 85 -7.53 16.57 4.03
CA ARG A 85 -6.11 16.96 3.91
C ARG A 85 -5.35 16.70 5.20
#